data_AF-A0A2G0E728-F1
#
_entry.id   AF-A0A2G0E728-F1
#
_cell.length_a   1.000
_cell.length_b   1.000
_cell.length_c   1.000
_cell.angle_alpha   90.00
_cell.angle_beta   90.00
_cell.angle_gamma   90.00
#
_symmetry.space_group_name_H-M   'P 1'
#
loop_
_entity.id
_entity.type
_entity.pdbx_description
1 polymer ?
#
loop_
_entity_poly.entity_id
_entity_poly.type
_entity_poly.pdbx_seq_one_letter_code
_entity_poly.pdbx_strand_id
1 'polypeptide(L)'
;EFQKMEERWKSQLVFEKESPENESLRAYIETLSKKAGNLYQTLDQSPDRTYLWPLESGNTSSADLTTQFTKLQKLTYAYKTKGTTLYQQPEVAAAIKEGIDFMITKKGYDGKKYYGNWWDWQIGIPQKFVNILLLLHQELSSEKIQQYTAILNQYVPDPFQQLYTKPQDSFVDLAFIPNFSTTGANRTDLSLTVLGVGILQKDATKIHQAVNGLKDVFQLVTSGDGFYADGSFIQHNDI
;
A
#
# COMPACT_ATOMS: atom_id res chain seq x y z
N GLU A 1 10.95 17.19 -11.18
CA GLU A 1 11.55 16.15 -10.31
C GLU A 1 10.54 15.12 -9.82
N PHE A 2 9.41 15.51 -9.23
CA PHE A 2 8.33 14.60 -8.81
C PHE A 2 7.89 13.58 -9.88
N GLN A 3 7.63 14.04 -11.11
CA GLN A 3 7.27 13.16 -12.21
C GLN A 3 8.34 12.08 -12.48
N LYS A 4 9.63 12.42 -12.37
CA LYS A 4 10.72 11.44 -12.55
C LYS A 4 10.74 10.40 -11.42
N MET A 5 10.44 10.82 -10.19
CA MET A 5 10.32 9.90 -9.06
C MET A 5 9.12 8.97 -9.21
N GLU A 6 7.98 9.51 -9.64
CA GLU A 6 6.78 8.75 -9.96
C GLU A 6 7.05 7.71 -11.06
N GLU A 7 7.64 8.11 -12.19
CA GLU A 7 7.95 7.17 -13.28
C GLU A 7 8.94 6.08 -12.83
N ARG A 8 9.96 6.44 -12.03
CA ARG A 8 10.90 5.46 -11.47
C ARG A 8 10.23 4.51 -10.48
N TRP A 9 9.21 4.96 -9.76
CA TRP A 9 8.43 4.09 -8.89
C TRP A 9 7.58 3.13 -9.73
N LYS A 10 6.81 3.66 -10.69
CA LYS A 10 5.96 2.87 -11.59
C LYS A 10 6.75 1.80 -12.34
N SER A 11 7.97 2.11 -12.80
CA SER A 11 8.83 1.15 -13.51
C SER A 11 9.31 -0.03 -12.65
N GLN A 12 9.19 0.06 -11.32
CA GLN A 12 9.48 -1.07 -10.41
C GLN A 12 8.24 -1.95 -10.18
N LEU A 13 7.05 -1.46 -10.50
CA LEU A 13 5.79 -2.16 -10.25
C LEU A 13 5.29 -2.92 -11.48
N VAL A 14 5.44 -2.33 -12.68
CA VAL A 14 4.86 -2.87 -13.92
C VAL A 14 5.85 -2.76 -15.08
N PHE A 15 5.68 -3.65 -16.05
CA PHE A 15 6.49 -3.67 -17.28
C PHE A 15 5.73 -2.95 -18.40
N GLU A 16 6.29 -1.83 -18.88
CA GLU A 16 5.70 -1.06 -19.99
C GLU A 16 6.21 -1.51 -21.36
N LYS A 17 7.37 -2.16 -21.41
CA LYS A 17 7.98 -2.65 -22.65
C LYS A 17 7.82 -4.17 -22.74
N GLU A 18 7.27 -4.63 -23.85
CA GLU A 18 7.35 -6.05 -24.21
C GLU A 18 8.82 -6.42 -24.38
N SER A 19 9.26 -7.49 -23.72
CA SER A 19 10.49 -8.19 -24.08
C SER A 19 10.11 -9.61 -24.46
N PRO A 20 9.58 -9.84 -25.68
CA PRO A 20 9.03 -11.14 -26.10
C PRO A 20 10.06 -12.28 -26.02
N GLU A 21 11.35 -11.94 -26.07
CA GLU A 21 12.47 -12.89 -26.04
C GLU A 21 12.85 -13.35 -24.62
N ASN A 22 12.33 -12.71 -23.55
CA ASN A 22 12.62 -13.10 -22.18
C ASN A 22 11.53 -14.06 -21.64
N GLU A 23 11.88 -15.35 -21.57
CA GLU A 23 10.96 -16.40 -21.12
C GLU A 23 10.47 -16.20 -19.68
N SER A 24 11.33 -15.78 -18.76
CA SER A 24 10.93 -15.50 -17.37
C SER A 24 9.92 -14.36 -17.28
N LEU A 25 10.09 -13.32 -18.11
CA LEU A 25 9.14 -12.21 -18.17
C LEU A 25 7.79 -12.66 -18.75
N ARG A 26 7.79 -13.47 -19.81
CA ARG A 26 6.55 -14.04 -20.37
C ARG A 26 5.81 -14.88 -19.34
N ALA A 27 6.50 -15.78 -18.65
CA ALA A 27 5.92 -16.61 -17.59
C ALA A 27 5.34 -15.77 -16.43
N TYR A 28 6.01 -14.67 -16.07
CA TYR A 28 5.49 -13.72 -15.08
C TYR A 28 4.19 -13.05 -15.58
N ILE A 29 4.18 -12.52 -16.81
CA ILE A 29 3.01 -11.83 -17.39
C ILE A 29 1.82 -12.80 -17.50
N GLU A 30 2.04 -14.03 -17.97
CA GLU A 30 1.00 -15.06 -18.04
C GLU A 30 0.43 -15.39 -16.65
N THR A 31 1.29 -15.55 -15.66
CA THR A 31 0.89 -15.82 -14.27
C THR A 31 0.09 -14.66 -13.68
N LEU A 32 0.54 -13.42 -13.90
CA LEU A 32 -0.17 -12.21 -13.48
C LEU A 32 -1.54 -12.15 -14.16
N SER A 33 -1.58 -12.34 -15.48
CA SER A 33 -2.80 -12.32 -16.28
C SER A 33 -3.82 -13.34 -15.80
N LYS A 34 -3.40 -14.59 -15.55
CA LYS A 34 -4.28 -15.66 -15.07
C LYS A 34 -4.84 -15.35 -13.68
N LYS A 35 -3.98 -14.95 -12.74
CA LYS A 35 -4.39 -14.64 -11.37
C LYS A 35 -5.33 -13.44 -11.32
N ALA A 36 -5.00 -12.37 -12.03
CA ALA A 36 -5.83 -11.16 -12.09
C ALA A 36 -7.15 -11.42 -12.83
N GLY A 37 -7.14 -12.20 -13.91
CA GLY A 37 -8.37 -12.61 -14.61
C GLY A 37 -9.34 -13.34 -13.67
N ASN A 38 -8.85 -14.27 -12.86
CA ASN A 38 -9.68 -14.94 -11.85
C ASN A 38 -10.19 -13.98 -10.76
N LEU A 39 -9.34 -13.07 -10.28
CA LEU A 39 -9.77 -12.04 -9.32
C LEU A 39 -10.87 -11.15 -9.90
N TYR A 40 -10.73 -10.73 -11.16
CA TYR A 40 -11.72 -9.87 -11.81
C TYR A 40 -13.06 -10.60 -12.01
N GLN A 41 -13.02 -11.88 -12.42
CA GLN A 41 -14.23 -12.70 -12.58
C GLN A 41 -14.97 -12.94 -11.26
N THR A 42 -14.26 -12.98 -10.15
CA THR A 42 -14.82 -13.26 -8.81
C THR A 42 -15.04 -12.00 -7.97
N LEU A 43 -14.73 -10.82 -8.51
CA LEU A 43 -15.01 -9.54 -7.88
C LEU A 43 -16.52 -9.32 -7.86
N ASP A 44 -17.08 -9.18 -6.66
CA ASP A 44 -18.46 -8.74 -6.52
C ASP A 44 -18.57 -7.26 -6.94
N GLN A 45 -19.35 -7.04 -8.00
CA GLN A 45 -19.63 -5.73 -8.57
C GLN A 45 -21.07 -5.27 -8.33
N SER A 46 -21.84 -6.02 -7.54
CA SER A 46 -23.23 -5.68 -7.23
C SER A 46 -23.33 -4.34 -6.48
N PRO A 47 -24.39 -3.54 -6.70
CA PRO A 47 -24.58 -2.28 -5.98
C PRO A 47 -24.75 -2.45 -4.46
N ASP A 48 -25.27 -3.60 -4.03
CA ASP A 48 -25.54 -3.99 -2.64
C ASP A 48 -24.44 -4.88 -2.04
N ARG A 49 -23.30 -5.03 -2.74
CA ARG A 49 -22.15 -5.80 -2.27
C ARG A 49 -21.78 -5.44 -0.84
N THR A 50 -21.51 -6.46 -0.03
CA THR A 50 -20.99 -6.28 1.34
C THR A 50 -19.50 -6.62 1.43
N TYR A 51 -18.91 -7.17 0.37
CA TYR A 51 -17.50 -7.50 0.21
C TYR A 51 -17.09 -7.32 -1.26
N LEU A 52 -15.79 -7.14 -1.53
CA LEU A 52 -15.27 -7.25 -2.91
C LEU A 52 -14.96 -8.70 -3.25
N TRP A 53 -14.28 -9.39 -2.34
CA TRP A 53 -14.11 -10.84 -2.35
C TRP A 53 -14.44 -11.41 -0.96
N PRO A 54 -14.94 -12.65 -0.86
CA PRO A 54 -15.18 -13.31 0.42
C PRO A 54 -13.95 -13.31 1.33
N LEU A 55 -14.19 -13.22 2.64
CA LEU A 55 -13.17 -13.35 3.68
C LEU A 55 -12.42 -14.68 3.52
N GLU A 56 -11.09 -14.61 3.48
CA GLU A 56 -10.24 -15.80 3.42
C GLU A 56 -10.10 -16.44 4.81
N SER A 57 -10.14 -17.77 4.86
CA SER A 57 -10.02 -18.51 6.12
C SER A 57 -8.69 -18.21 6.81
N GLY A 58 -8.74 -17.94 8.12
CA GLY A 58 -7.57 -17.61 8.93
C GLY A 58 -7.24 -16.11 8.99
N ASN A 59 -7.85 -15.28 8.14
CA ASN A 59 -7.68 -13.83 8.26
C ASN A 59 -8.41 -13.31 9.50
N THR A 60 -7.70 -12.48 10.27
CA THR A 60 -8.37 -11.53 11.18
C THR A 60 -9.04 -10.44 10.35
N SER A 61 -9.98 -9.72 10.94
CA SER A 61 -10.72 -8.67 10.22
C SER A 61 -9.81 -7.56 9.67
N SER A 62 -8.75 -7.19 10.40
CA SER A 62 -7.79 -6.17 9.93
C SER A 62 -6.91 -6.70 8.80
N ALA A 63 -6.47 -7.96 8.90
CA ALA A 63 -5.72 -8.64 7.83
C ALA A 63 -6.55 -8.85 6.56
N ASP A 64 -7.88 -9.02 6.68
CA ASP A 64 -8.77 -9.08 5.52
C ASP A 64 -8.74 -7.77 4.73
N LEU A 65 -8.79 -6.62 5.39
CA LEU A 65 -8.69 -5.32 4.70
C LEU A 65 -7.40 -5.22 3.86
N THR A 66 -6.26 -5.64 4.43
CA THR A 66 -4.99 -5.73 3.68
C THR A 66 -5.09 -6.71 2.51
N THR A 67 -5.77 -7.84 2.68
CA THR A 67 -6.00 -8.84 1.62
C THR A 67 -6.82 -8.25 0.47
N GLN A 68 -7.90 -7.51 0.77
CA GLN A 68 -8.73 -6.85 -0.25
C GLN A 68 -7.90 -5.83 -1.07
N PHE A 69 -7.09 -4.98 -0.41
CA PHE A 69 -6.19 -4.05 -1.09
C PHE A 69 -5.08 -4.75 -1.88
N THR A 70 -4.59 -5.89 -1.41
CA THR A 70 -3.61 -6.71 -2.14
C THR A 70 -4.21 -7.26 -3.44
N LYS A 71 -5.49 -7.67 -3.43
CA LYS A 71 -6.22 -8.11 -4.62
C LYS A 71 -6.45 -6.95 -5.60
N LEU A 72 -6.87 -5.78 -5.10
CA LEU A 72 -7.00 -4.56 -5.92
C LEU A 72 -5.67 -4.14 -6.56
N GLN A 73 -4.56 -4.24 -5.83
CA GLN A 73 -3.23 -3.95 -6.38
C GLN A 73 -2.89 -4.92 -7.50
N LYS A 74 -3.14 -6.22 -7.31
CA LYS A 74 -2.86 -7.22 -8.34
C LYS A 74 -3.68 -7.00 -9.61
N LEU A 75 -4.96 -6.63 -9.47
CA LEU A 75 -5.78 -6.20 -10.61
C LEU A 75 -5.19 -4.97 -11.30
N THR A 76 -4.75 -3.99 -10.53
CA THR A 76 -4.12 -2.77 -11.05
C THR A 76 -2.82 -3.07 -11.80
N TYR A 77 -1.99 -3.99 -11.28
CA TYR A 77 -0.77 -4.41 -11.95
C TYR A 77 -1.07 -5.07 -13.28
N ALA A 78 -2.06 -5.97 -13.35
CA ALA A 78 -2.46 -6.58 -14.61
C ALA A 78 -2.99 -5.52 -15.59
N TYR A 79 -3.92 -4.67 -15.14
CA TYR A 79 -4.47 -3.55 -15.92
C TYR A 79 -3.38 -2.65 -16.53
N LYS A 80 -2.25 -2.47 -15.83
CA LYS A 80 -1.14 -1.62 -16.27
C LYS A 80 0.03 -2.34 -16.95
N THR A 81 0.05 -3.67 -16.94
CA THR A 81 1.15 -4.44 -17.55
C THR A 81 0.75 -4.86 -18.96
N LYS A 82 1.52 -4.40 -19.96
CA LYS A 82 1.30 -4.78 -21.36
C LYS A 82 1.45 -6.29 -21.52
N GLY A 83 0.55 -6.91 -22.29
CA GLY A 83 0.54 -8.35 -22.53
C GLY A 83 -0.36 -9.17 -21.60
N THR A 84 -0.93 -8.56 -20.55
CA THR A 84 -2.02 -9.23 -19.81
C THR A 84 -3.35 -9.08 -20.54
N THR A 85 -4.27 -10.00 -20.28
CA THR A 85 -5.63 -10.00 -20.84
C THR A 85 -6.50 -8.86 -20.31
N LEU A 86 -6.09 -8.15 -19.26
CA LEU A 86 -6.84 -7.04 -18.65
C LEU A 86 -6.22 -5.67 -18.99
N TYR A 87 -5.16 -5.65 -19.81
CA TYR A 87 -4.39 -4.45 -20.09
C TYR A 87 -5.26 -3.33 -20.67
N GLN A 88 -5.29 -2.18 -19.98
CA GLN A 88 -6.01 -0.96 -20.37
C GLN A 88 -7.51 -1.14 -20.69
N GLN A 89 -8.14 -2.19 -20.16
CA GLN A 89 -9.59 -2.37 -20.29
C GLN A 89 -10.36 -1.38 -19.41
N PRO A 90 -11.23 -0.52 -19.98
CA PRO A 90 -11.91 0.54 -19.23
C PRO A 90 -12.82 0.00 -18.11
N GLU A 91 -13.44 -1.15 -18.31
CA GLU A 91 -14.27 -1.84 -17.30
C GLU A 91 -13.45 -2.28 -16.09
N VAL A 92 -12.21 -2.72 -16.29
CA VAL A 92 -11.30 -3.11 -15.20
C VAL A 92 -10.86 -1.86 -14.42
N ALA A 93 -10.58 -0.77 -15.13
CA ALA A 93 -10.26 0.52 -14.50
C ALA A 93 -11.40 1.03 -13.61
N ALA A 94 -12.64 0.94 -14.10
CA ALA A 94 -13.83 1.32 -13.35
C ALA A 94 -14.01 0.44 -12.11
N ALA A 95 -13.91 -0.89 -12.26
CA ALA A 95 -14.03 -1.83 -11.15
C ALA A 95 -12.97 -1.61 -10.05
N ILE A 96 -11.73 -1.28 -10.42
CA ILE A 96 -10.68 -0.93 -9.44
C ILE A 96 -11.05 0.35 -8.67
N LYS A 97 -11.48 1.41 -9.38
CA LYS A 97 -11.83 2.70 -8.77
C LYS A 97 -13.04 2.56 -7.82
N GLU A 98 -14.08 1.85 -8.25
CA GLU A 98 -15.23 1.52 -7.41
C GLU A 98 -14.84 0.66 -6.21
N GLY A 99 -13.94 -0.31 -6.40
CA GLY A 99 -13.42 -1.14 -5.32
C GLY A 99 -12.71 -0.32 -4.25
N ILE A 100 -11.88 0.65 -4.64
CA ILE A 100 -11.23 1.59 -3.71
C ILE A 100 -12.28 2.41 -2.95
N ASP A 101 -13.26 3.00 -3.66
CA ASP A 101 -14.32 3.79 -3.04
C ASP A 101 -15.16 2.93 -2.07
N PHE A 102 -15.41 1.66 -2.40
CA PHE A 102 -16.06 0.70 -1.50
C PHE A 102 -15.23 0.44 -0.24
N MET A 103 -13.92 0.21 -0.37
CA MET A 103 -13.04 -0.02 0.79
C MET A 103 -13.00 1.19 1.74
N ILE A 104 -13.05 2.40 1.19
CA ILE A 104 -13.09 3.64 1.97
C ILE A 104 -14.46 3.81 2.64
N THR A 105 -15.54 3.75 1.85
CA THR A 105 -16.88 4.18 2.31
C THR A 105 -17.66 3.09 3.04
N LYS A 106 -17.44 1.82 2.71
CA LYS A 106 -18.18 0.68 3.28
C LYS A 106 -17.34 -0.16 4.23
N LYS A 107 -16.04 -0.30 3.98
CA LYS A 107 -15.12 -1.03 4.87
C LYS A 107 -14.37 -0.13 5.86
N GLY A 108 -14.59 1.19 5.80
CA GLY A 108 -14.16 2.13 6.83
C GLY A 108 -12.67 2.50 6.79
N TYR A 109 -11.98 2.29 5.66
CA TYR A 109 -10.63 2.83 5.47
C TYR A 109 -10.68 4.33 5.12
N ASP A 110 -11.27 5.14 5.99
CA ASP A 110 -11.66 6.54 5.71
C ASP A 110 -10.78 7.61 6.39
N GLY A 111 -9.75 7.18 7.12
CA GLY A 111 -8.80 8.05 7.81
C GLY A 111 -9.25 8.48 9.20
N LYS A 112 -10.36 7.94 9.74
CA LYS A 112 -10.89 8.43 11.03
C LYS A 112 -10.77 7.42 12.15
N LYS A 113 -10.99 6.15 11.84
CA LYS A 113 -11.05 5.08 12.83
C LYS A 113 -10.32 3.85 12.32
N TYR A 114 -9.95 2.98 13.25
CA TYR A 114 -9.27 1.74 12.95
C TYR A 114 -9.61 0.67 14.01
N TYR A 115 -9.19 -0.56 13.77
CA TYR A 115 -9.34 -1.67 14.71
C TYR A 115 -8.25 -2.72 14.48
N GLY A 116 -8.08 -3.68 15.39
CA GLY A 116 -7.17 -4.78 15.15
C GLY A 116 -5.70 -4.38 15.09
N ASN A 117 -4.94 -5.03 14.21
CA ASN A 117 -3.49 -4.86 14.12
C ASN A 117 -3.14 -3.52 13.43
N TRP A 118 -2.37 -2.66 14.11
CA TRP A 118 -1.92 -1.38 13.57
C TRP A 118 -1.19 -1.51 12.22
N TRP A 119 -0.46 -2.63 12.04
CA TRP A 119 0.34 -2.88 10.84
C TRP A 119 -0.51 -2.86 9.58
N ASP A 120 -1.72 -3.43 9.61
CA ASP A 120 -2.62 -3.43 8.45
C ASP A 120 -3.01 -2.01 8.05
N TRP A 121 -3.25 -1.13 9.02
CA TRP A 121 -3.69 0.25 8.78
C TRP A 121 -2.58 1.21 8.39
N GLN A 122 -1.36 0.99 8.87
CA GLN A 122 -0.22 1.89 8.64
C GLN A 122 0.82 1.37 7.64
N ILE A 123 0.86 0.07 7.35
CA ILE A 123 1.85 -0.53 6.45
C ILE A 123 1.15 -1.38 5.38
N GLY A 124 0.39 -2.39 5.80
CA GLY A 124 -0.28 -3.35 4.94
C GLY A 124 -1.06 -2.68 3.82
N ILE A 125 -2.12 -1.96 4.18
CA ILE A 125 -3.01 -1.23 3.26
C ILE A 125 -2.31 -0.03 2.59
N PRO A 126 -1.69 0.93 3.33
CA PRO A 126 -1.12 2.13 2.72
C PRO A 126 -0.15 1.86 1.58
N GLN A 127 0.76 0.90 1.74
CA GLN A 127 1.73 0.59 0.69
C GLN A 127 1.04 0.08 -0.58
N LYS A 128 0.00 -0.74 -0.44
CA LYS A 128 -0.73 -1.24 -1.61
C LYS A 128 -1.51 -0.12 -2.26
N PHE A 129 -2.12 0.73 -1.45
CA PHE A 129 -2.91 1.84 -1.93
C PHE A 129 -2.04 2.89 -2.65
N VAL A 130 -0.89 3.28 -2.10
CA VAL A 130 0.08 4.17 -2.76
C VAL A 130 0.49 3.65 -4.14
N ASN A 131 0.82 2.36 -4.26
CA ASN A 131 1.15 1.74 -5.54
C ASN A 131 0.00 1.82 -6.54
N ILE A 132 -1.23 1.54 -6.10
CA ILE A 132 -2.43 1.68 -6.95
C ILE A 132 -2.58 3.13 -7.43
N LEU A 133 -2.46 4.11 -6.52
CA LEU A 133 -2.61 5.52 -6.85
C LEU A 133 -1.55 6.01 -7.83
N LEU A 134 -0.28 5.64 -7.64
CA LEU A 134 0.80 6.01 -8.56
C LEU A 134 0.58 5.43 -9.96
N LEU A 135 0.09 4.19 -10.05
CA LEU A 135 -0.22 3.57 -11.32
C LEU A 135 -1.43 4.21 -12.00
N LEU A 136 -2.45 4.59 -11.24
CA LEU A 136 -3.68 5.22 -11.74
C LEU A 136 -3.63 6.75 -11.77
N HIS A 137 -2.50 7.39 -11.47
CA HIS A 137 -2.43 8.83 -11.23
C HIS A 137 -2.99 9.67 -12.38
N GLN A 138 -2.68 9.29 -13.63
CA GLN A 138 -3.18 9.98 -14.84
C GLN A 138 -4.66 9.68 -15.18
N GLU A 139 -5.27 8.71 -14.50
CA GLU A 139 -6.66 8.28 -14.72
C GLU A 139 -7.60 8.66 -13.57
N LEU A 140 -7.05 9.28 -12.52
CA LEU A 140 -7.77 9.81 -11.37
C LEU A 140 -7.81 11.33 -11.48
N SER A 141 -8.91 11.94 -11.05
CA SER A 141 -8.96 13.40 -10.95
C SER A 141 -8.05 13.89 -9.82
N SER A 142 -7.65 15.16 -9.88
CA SER A 142 -6.90 15.82 -8.81
C SER A 142 -7.60 15.72 -7.46
N GLU A 143 -8.92 15.81 -7.44
CA GLU A 143 -9.75 15.77 -6.23
C GLU A 143 -9.70 14.38 -5.61
N LYS A 144 -9.75 13.32 -6.42
CA LYS A 144 -9.62 11.94 -5.94
C LYS A 144 -8.22 11.66 -5.39
N ILE A 145 -7.16 12.13 -6.07
CA ILE A 145 -5.78 12.00 -5.56
C ILE A 145 -5.63 12.73 -4.23
N GLN A 146 -6.15 13.96 -4.12
CA GLN A 146 -6.11 14.72 -2.87
C GLN A 146 -6.89 14.02 -1.75
N GLN A 147 -8.11 13.53 -2.05
CA GLN A 147 -8.94 12.81 -1.09
C GLN A 147 -8.23 11.56 -0.56
N TYR A 148 -7.74 10.70 -1.46
CA TYR A 148 -7.12 9.44 -1.08
C TYR A 148 -5.79 9.63 -0.33
N THR A 149 -4.98 10.61 -0.76
CA THR A 149 -3.74 10.94 -0.04
C THR A 149 -4.01 11.60 1.31
N ALA A 150 -5.10 12.36 1.46
CA ALA A 150 -5.52 12.89 2.77
C ALA A 150 -5.89 11.75 3.75
N ILE A 151 -6.56 10.70 3.28
CA ILE A 151 -6.85 9.50 4.08
C ILE A 151 -5.55 8.82 4.53
N LEU A 152 -4.61 8.60 3.60
CA LEU A 152 -3.31 8.00 3.91
C LEU A 152 -2.54 8.81 4.95
N ASN A 153 -2.59 10.14 4.88
CA ASN A 153 -1.97 11.03 5.85
C ASN A 153 -2.56 10.94 7.26
N GLN A 154 -3.80 10.48 7.42
CA GLN A 154 -4.36 10.27 8.77
C GLN A 154 -3.78 9.01 9.42
N TYR A 155 -3.63 7.92 8.64
CA TYR A 155 -3.06 6.67 9.16
C TYR A 155 -1.54 6.70 9.26
N VAL A 156 -0.87 7.38 8.33
CA VAL A 156 0.60 7.49 8.25
C VAL A 156 0.99 8.96 8.14
N PRO A 157 0.76 9.78 9.20
CA PRO A 157 1.10 11.19 9.20
C PRO A 157 2.61 11.42 9.19
N ASP A 158 3.34 10.49 9.79
CA ASP A 158 4.75 10.60 10.12
C ASP A 158 5.37 9.19 10.20
N PRO A 159 6.53 8.91 9.55
CA PRO A 159 7.21 7.63 9.76
C PRO A 159 7.57 7.37 11.23
N PHE A 160 7.65 8.40 12.08
CA PHE A 160 8.04 8.25 13.50
C PHE A 160 6.93 7.71 14.40
N GLN A 161 5.69 7.64 13.93
CA GLN A 161 4.54 7.36 14.78
C GLN A 161 3.88 6.01 14.46
N GLN A 162 3.54 5.28 15.52
CA GLN A 162 2.84 4.00 15.44
C GLN A 162 1.50 4.09 16.15
N LEU A 163 0.45 3.48 15.60
CA LEU A 163 -0.82 3.23 16.26
C LEU A 163 -0.67 2.07 17.25
N TYR A 164 -1.51 2.08 18.30
CA TYR A 164 -1.67 0.91 19.15
C TYR A 164 -2.34 -0.25 18.40
N THR A 165 -2.04 -1.50 18.72
CA THR A 165 -2.95 -2.60 18.39
C THR A 165 -4.23 -2.47 19.21
N LYS A 166 -5.38 -2.68 18.58
CA LYS A 166 -6.72 -2.60 19.20
C LYS A 166 -7.47 -3.92 19.05
N PRO A 167 -8.58 -4.12 19.79
CA PRO A 167 -9.47 -5.26 19.55
C PRO A 167 -9.90 -5.34 18.08
N GLN A 168 -10.07 -6.55 17.56
CA GLN A 168 -10.66 -6.75 16.23
C GLN A 168 -12.13 -6.30 16.24
N ASP A 169 -12.67 -5.99 15.06
CA ASP A 169 -14.11 -5.77 14.80
C ASP A 169 -14.78 -4.58 15.52
N SER A 170 -14.01 -3.72 16.19
CA SER A 170 -14.54 -2.52 16.84
C SER A 170 -13.74 -1.29 16.45
N PHE A 171 -14.35 -0.43 15.65
CA PHE A 171 -13.74 0.83 15.23
C PHE A 171 -13.55 1.79 16.41
N VAL A 172 -12.31 2.17 16.64
CA VAL A 172 -11.91 3.20 17.61
C VAL A 172 -11.20 4.35 16.92
N ASP A 173 -11.19 5.51 17.56
CA ASP A 173 -10.46 6.68 17.05
C ASP A 173 -8.96 6.40 16.96
N LEU A 174 -8.28 7.04 16.00
CA LEU A 174 -6.83 6.91 15.82
C LEU A 174 -6.09 7.24 17.13
N ALA A 175 -5.27 6.31 17.59
CA ALA A 175 -4.55 6.41 18.86
C ALA A 175 -3.11 5.98 18.65
N PHE A 176 -2.22 6.98 18.52
CA PHE A 176 -0.78 6.80 18.37
C PHE A 176 -0.12 6.60 19.74
N ILE A 177 0.94 5.79 19.78
CA ILE A 177 1.71 5.55 20.99
C ILE A 177 2.50 6.83 21.34
N PRO A 178 2.24 7.45 22.50
CA PRO A 178 2.97 8.66 22.89
C PRO A 178 4.41 8.31 23.25
N ASN A 179 5.33 9.23 22.96
CA ASN A 179 6.77 9.08 23.25
C ASN A 179 7.41 7.82 22.64
N PHE A 180 6.86 7.32 21.54
CA PHE A 180 7.40 6.19 20.79
C PHE A 180 8.00 6.66 19.47
N SER A 181 9.04 5.97 19.02
CA SER A 181 9.67 6.18 17.73
C SER A 181 9.88 4.83 17.07
N THR A 182 9.37 4.66 15.84
CA THR A 182 9.55 3.40 15.10
C THR A 182 11.03 3.20 14.69
N THR A 183 11.44 1.96 14.54
CA THR A 183 12.83 1.56 14.26
C THR A 183 12.87 0.53 13.11
N GLY A 184 14.07 0.30 12.57
CA GLY A 184 14.34 -0.83 11.67
C GLY A 184 13.39 -0.95 10.48
N ALA A 185 12.81 -2.14 10.31
CA ALA A 185 11.91 -2.45 9.20
C ALA A 185 10.64 -1.60 9.22
N ASN A 186 10.00 -1.43 10.39
CA ASN A 186 8.78 -0.63 10.54
C ASN A 186 9.02 0.83 10.14
N ARG A 187 10.17 1.39 10.56
CA ARG A 187 10.59 2.74 10.16
C ARG A 187 10.71 2.88 8.65
N THR A 188 11.33 1.89 8.01
CA THR A 188 11.54 1.86 6.56
C THR A 188 10.21 1.78 5.81
N ASP A 189 9.30 0.91 6.24
CA ASP A 189 7.99 0.71 5.62
C ASP A 189 7.09 1.96 5.70
N LEU A 190 7.06 2.63 6.85
CA LEU A 190 6.30 3.87 7.01
C LEU A 190 6.92 5.00 6.19
N SER A 191 8.26 5.09 6.14
CA SER A 191 8.97 6.07 5.32
C SER A 191 8.67 5.87 3.82
N LEU A 192 8.57 4.62 3.37
CA LEU A 192 8.20 4.28 1.99
C LEU A 192 6.79 4.79 1.66
N THR A 193 5.83 4.60 2.56
CA THR A 193 4.47 5.14 2.39
C THR A 193 4.47 6.67 2.34
N VAL A 194 5.16 7.33 3.27
CA VAL A 194 5.23 8.81 3.30
C VAL A 194 5.92 9.37 2.04
N LEU A 195 6.94 8.69 1.53
CA LEU A 195 7.59 9.04 0.26
C LEU A 195 6.58 9.00 -0.90
N GLY A 196 5.82 7.90 -1.04
CA GLY A 196 4.83 7.76 -2.09
C GLY A 196 3.71 8.79 -2.01
N VAL A 197 3.22 9.09 -0.80
CA VAL A 197 2.26 10.19 -0.57
C VAL A 197 2.87 11.54 -0.95
N GLY A 198 4.12 11.83 -0.56
CA GLY A 198 4.82 13.06 -0.93
C GLY A 198 4.99 13.21 -2.45
N ILE A 199 5.25 12.13 -3.18
CA ILE A 199 5.31 12.14 -4.64
C ILE A 199 3.94 12.49 -5.25
N LEU A 200 2.87 11.80 -4.82
CA LEU A 200 1.50 12.02 -5.30
C LEU A 200 1.00 13.44 -5.02
N GLN A 201 1.35 13.99 -3.86
CA GLN A 201 0.99 15.35 -3.45
C GLN A 201 1.93 16.43 -3.98
N LYS A 202 3.05 16.05 -4.62
CA LYS A 202 4.14 16.95 -5.00
C LYS A 202 4.67 17.78 -3.81
N ASP A 203 4.76 17.13 -2.65
CA ASP A 203 5.16 17.74 -1.38
C ASP A 203 6.62 17.37 -1.04
N ALA A 204 7.53 18.33 -1.24
CA ALA A 204 8.95 18.15 -0.94
C ALA A 204 9.21 17.95 0.57
N THR A 205 8.40 18.53 1.45
CA THR A 205 8.55 18.40 2.90
C THR A 205 8.30 16.96 3.34
N LYS A 206 7.27 16.31 2.80
CA LYS A 206 7.00 14.88 3.03
C LYS A 206 8.12 13.99 2.49
N ILE A 207 8.66 14.31 1.32
CA ILE A 207 9.80 13.58 0.78
C ILE A 207 11.02 13.70 1.71
N HIS A 208 11.33 14.91 2.19
CA HIS A 208 12.41 15.11 3.16
C HIS A 208 12.16 14.36 4.47
N GLN A 209 10.92 14.35 4.98
CA GLN A 209 10.54 13.59 6.17
C GLN A 209 10.76 12.08 5.97
N ALA A 210 10.34 11.53 4.84
CA ALA A 210 10.57 10.12 4.51
C ALA A 210 12.07 9.79 4.42
N VAL A 211 12.86 10.63 3.73
CA VAL A 211 14.31 10.44 3.62
C VAL A 211 15.00 10.52 4.98
N ASN A 212 14.58 11.46 5.84
CA ASN A 212 15.12 11.58 7.20
C ASN A 212 14.79 10.35 8.04
N GLY A 213 13.59 9.79 7.90
CA GLY A 213 13.20 8.54 8.57
C GLY A 213 14.14 7.37 8.25
N LEU A 214 14.77 7.34 7.07
CA LEU A 214 15.69 6.28 6.69
C LEU A 214 17.11 6.46 7.23
N LYS A 215 17.54 7.70 7.50
CA LYS A 215 18.94 7.98 7.89
C LYS A 215 19.34 7.23 9.17
N ASP A 216 18.44 7.21 10.14
CA ASP A 216 18.70 6.59 11.45
C ASP A 216 18.71 5.05 11.35
N VAL A 217 17.96 4.47 10.40
CA VAL A 217 17.92 3.02 10.17
C VAL A 217 19.27 2.47 9.70
N PHE A 218 20.07 3.27 8.99
CA PHE A 218 21.38 2.86 8.49
C PHE A 218 22.51 3.02 9.51
N GLN A 219 22.24 3.60 10.68
CA GLN A 219 23.26 3.76 11.72
C GLN A 219 23.43 2.46 12.52
N LEU A 220 24.67 2.20 12.95
CA LEU A 220 24.94 1.11 13.89
C LEU A 220 24.48 1.52 15.29
N VAL A 221 23.88 0.58 16.01
CA VAL A 221 23.45 0.76 17.40
C VAL A 221 24.31 -0.06 18.34
N THR A 222 24.31 0.32 19.61
CA THR A 222 24.96 -0.42 20.70
C THR A 222 23.96 -1.04 21.69
N SER A 223 22.67 -0.77 21.50
CA SER A 223 21.57 -1.28 22.32
C SER A 223 20.23 -1.09 21.61
N GLY A 224 19.27 -2.00 21.83
CA GLY A 224 17.93 -1.95 21.23
C GLY A 224 17.92 -2.38 19.76
N ASP A 225 16.84 -1.99 19.06
CA ASP A 225 16.61 -2.34 17.65
C ASP A 225 17.65 -1.69 16.71
N GLY A 226 18.17 -2.47 15.76
CA GLY A 226 19.08 -1.99 14.72
C GLY A 226 20.22 -2.94 14.40
N PHE A 227 21.11 -2.50 13.51
CA PHE A 227 22.32 -3.24 13.14
C PHE A 227 23.45 -2.95 14.13
N TYR A 228 24.17 -3.99 14.55
CA TYR A 228 25.32 -3.90 15.45
C TYR A 228 26.63 -4.03 14.66
N ALA A 229 27.73 -3.59 15.29
CA ALA A 229 29.05 -3.59 14.64
C ALA A 229 29.56 -4.98 14.23
N ASP A 230 29.05 -6.04 14.85
CA ASP A 230 29.38 -7.44 14.53
C ASP A 230 28.49 -8.03 13.40
N GLY A 231 27.56 -7.24 12.85
CA GLY A 231 26.62 -7.66 11.82
C GLY A 231 25.32 -8.25 12.36
N SER A 232 25.16 -8.38 13.68
CA SER A 232 23.88 -8.76 14.29
C SER A 232 22.81 -7.70 13.99
N PHE A 233 21.56 -8.14 13.87
CA PHE A 233 20.41 -7.25 13.74
C PHE A 233 19.38 -7.65 14.79
N ILE A 234 18.98 -6.68 15.62
CA ILE A 234 17.95 -6.86 16.64
C ILE A 234 16.70 -6.10 16.21
N GLN A 235 15.53 -6.70 16.41
CA GLN A 235 14.24 -6.06 16.22
C GLN A 235 13.25 -6.55 17.29
N HIS A 236 12.23 -5.73 17.59
CA HIS A 236 11.25 -6.06 18.63
C HIS A 236 11.90 -6.24 20.02
N ASN A 237 12.89 -5.40 20.30
CA ASN A 237 13.69 -5.29 21.52
C ASN A 237 14.80 -6.34 21.68
N ASP A 238 14.50 -7.62 21.49
CA ASP A 238 15.43 -8.72 21.86
C ASP A 238 15.45 -9.93 20.89
N ILE A 239 14.89 -9.79 19.68
CA ILE A 239 14.85 -10.84 18.65
C ILE A 239 15.87 -10.57 17.54
#